data_AF-A0A1I3DLK3-F1
#
_entry.id   AF-A0A1I3DLK3-F1
#
_cell.length_a   1.000
_cell.length_b   1.000
_cell.length_c   1.000
_cell.angle_alpha   90.00
_cell.angle_beta   90.00
_cell.angle_gamma   90.00
#
_symmetry.space_group_name_H-M   'P 1'
#
loop_
_entity.id
_entity.type
_entity.pdbx_description
1 polymer ?
#
loop_
_entity_poly.entity_id
_entity_poly.type
_entity_poly.pdbx_seq_one_letter_code
_entity_poly.pdbx_strand_id
1 'polypeptide(L)'
;MARHIIVLLGFCAALAGCTAAPAAERRPIAWDGLGQDPNRPVVTKRRLANHAPPDSDPNLDRQRVLSTLRPYSDAWWAVHDEIEAEKDKQLGSKLVICPSCVAQPPREDVTGSIR
;
A
#
# COMPACT_ATOMS: atom_id res chain seq x y z
N MET A 1 43.28 48.56 3.15
CA MET A 1 43.56 47.22 3.70
C MET A 1 42.52 46.74 4.70
N ALA A 2 42.30 47.42 5.84
CA ALA A 2 41.36 46.97 6.90
C ALA A 2 39.89 46.79 6.44
N ARG A 3 39.39 47.65 5.53
CA ARG A 3 38.01 47.54 5.02
C ARG A 3 37.78 46.25 4.22
N HIS A 4 38.76 45.81 3.43
CA HIS A 4 38.65 44.56 2.67
C HIS A 4 38.72 43.34 3.58
N ILE A 5 39.50 43.41 4.66
CA ILE A 5 39.57 42.34 5.67
C ILE A 5 38.23 42.15 6.36
N ILE A 6 37.54 43.23 6.73
CA ILE A 6 36.22 43.17 7.36
C ILE A 6 35.17 42.56 6.40
N VAL A 7 35.21 42.95 5.13
CA VAL A 7 34.31 42.41 4.10
C VAL A 7 34.58 40.92 3.86
N LEU A 8 35.84 40.52 3.77
CA LEU A 8 36.24 39.11 3.60
C LEU A 8 35.84 38.26 4.82
N LEU A 9 36.01 38.77 6.04
CA LEU A 9 35.61 38.07 7.26
C LEU A 9 34.09 37.90 7.35
N GLY A 10 33.32 38.94 7.00
CA GLY A 10 31.85 38.84 6.95
C GLY A 10 31.38 37.84 5.90
N PHE A 11 32.01 37.81 4.73
CA PHE A 11 31.71 36.85 3.67
C PHE A 11 32.06 35.41 4.07
N CYS A 12 33.21 35.18 4.70
CA CYS A 12 33.59 33.87 5.24
C CYS A 12 32.63 33.39 6.34
N ALA A 13 32.20 34.28 7.24
CA ALA A 13 31.23 33.93 8.29
C ALA A 13 29.86 33.56 7.71
N ALA A 14 29.41 34.26 6.66
CA ALA A 14 28.16 33.94 5.97
C ALA A 14 28.21 32.58 5.27
N LEU A 15 29.34 32.23 4.64
CA LEU A 15 29.53 30.92 3.99
C LEU A 15 29.65 29.77 5.01
N ALA A 16 30.29 30.00 6.16
CA ALA A 16 30.41 29.00 7.21
C ALA A 16 29.07 28.67 7.90
N GLY A 17 28.12 29.60 7.91
CA GLY A 17 26.76 29.37 8.45
C GLY A 17 25.94 28.33 7.67
N CYS A 18 26.27 28.07 6.40
CA CYS A 18 25.52 27.14 5.55
C CYS A 18 25.98 25.68 5.64
N THR A 19 27.15 25.39 6.23
CA THR A 19 27.63 24.00 6.38
C THR A 19 27.23 23.37 7.72
N ALA A 20 26.80 24.19 8.67
CA ALA A 20 26.26 23.77 9.96
C ALA A 20 24.72 23.73 9.94
N ALA A 21 24.14 23.12 8.91
CA ALA A 21 22.83 22.51 9.13
C ALA A 21 23.07 21.43 10.19
N PRO A 22 22.41 21.47 11.37
CA PRO A 22 22.48 20.34 12.29
C PRO A 22 22.09 19.14 11.46
N ALA A 23 22.97 18.13 11.37
CA ALA A 23 22.62 16.87 10.74
C ALA A 23 21.34 16.45 11.43
N ALA A 24 20.20 16.60 10.72
CA ALA A 24 18.91 16.23 11.23
C ALA A 24 19.13 14.81 11.72
N GLU A 25 19.06 14.68 13.05
CA GLU A 25 19.32 13.46 13.79
C GLU A 25 18.71 12.35 12.93
N ARG A 26 19.52 11.37 12.48
CA ARG A 26 19.04 10.26 11.63
C ARG A 26 18.07 9.44 12.45
N ARG A 27 16.88 10.00 12.67
CA ARG A 27 15.74 9.32 13.23
C ARG A 27 15.28 8.40 12.12
N PRO A 28 15.03 7.12 12.42
CA PRO A 28 14.51 6.19 11.44
C PRO A 28 13.26 6.84 10.84
N ILE A 29 13.32 7.14 9.53
CA ILE A 29 12.21 7.74 8.80
C ILE A 29 11.14 6.66 8.75
N ALA A 30 10.12 6.82 9.58
CA ALA A 30 8.94 6.00 9.51
C ALA A 30 8.17 6.41 8.25
N TRP A 31 8.06 5.49 7.30
CA TRP A 31 7.34 5.70 6.04
C TRP A 31 5.83 5.93 6.25
N ASP A 32 5.33 5.82 7.48
CA ASP A 32 3.95 6.08 7.90
C ASP A 32 3.67 7.56 8.24
N GLY A 33 4.69 8.44 8.22
CA GLY A 33 4.55 9.86 8.52
C GLY A 33 4.30 10.20 10.00
N LEU A 34 4.25 9.22 10.90
CA LEU A 34 4.02 9.40 12.33
C LEU A 34 5.33 9.33 13.16
N GLY A 35 6.46 9.04 12.52
CA GLY A 35 7.77 8.98 13.17
C GLY A 35 7.96 7.76 14.08
N GLN A 36 7.12 6.75 13.95
CA GLN A 36 7.14 5.55 14.78
C GLN A 36 8.13 4.52 14.19
N ASP A 37 9.07 4.01 15.00
CA ASP A 37 10.02 2.97 14.56
C ASP A 37 9.29 1.70 14.08
N PRO A 38 9.45 1.28 12.81
CA PRO A 38 8.80 0.08 12.28
C PRO A 38 9.27 -1.23 12.94
N ASN A 39 10.44 -1.23 13.60
CA ASN A 39 10.93 -2.40 14.32
C ASN A 39 10.41 -2.47 15.76
N ARG A 40 9.67 -1.47 16.22
CA ARG A 40 9.09 -1.49 17.55
C ARG A 40 8.08 -2.65 17.62
N PRO A 41 8.22 -3.59 18.57
CA PRO A 41 7.23 -4.65 18.74
C PRO A 41 5.88 -4.00 19.01
N VAL A 42 5.00 -4.09 18.02
CA VAL A 42 3.64 -3.56 18.13
C VAL A 42 2.94 -4.36 19.22
N VAL A 43 2.84 -3.79 20.42
CA VAL A 43 1.95 -4.29 21.47
C VAL A 43 0.53 -3.90 21.09
N THR A 44 0.06 -4.36 19.93
CA THR A 44 -1.36 -4.52 19.73
C THR A 44 -1.73 -5.70 20.59
N LYS A 45 -2.66 -5.51 21.53
CA LYS A 45 -3.50 -6.62 21.99
C LYS A 45 -4.12 -7.17 20.72
N ARG A 46 -3.45 -8.16 20.11
CA ARG A 46 -3.96 -8.96 19.02
C ARG A 46 -5.14 -9.68 19.62
N ARG A 47 -6.30 -9.05 19.56
CA ARG A 47 -7.56 -9.77 19.55
C ARG A 47 -7.31 -10.77 18.43
N LEU A 48 -7.13 -12.04 18.77
CA LEU A 48 -7.06 -13.09 17.78
C LEU A 48 -8.26 -12.80 16.89
N ALA A 49 -8.00 -12.33 15.66
CA ALA A 49 -9.00 -12.44 14.64
C ALA A 49 -9.26 -13.94 14.64
N ASN A 50 -10.45 -14.35 15.08
CA ASN A 50 -10.90 -15.72 14.89
C ASN A 50 -10.68 -15.95 13.40
N HIS A 51 -9.63 -16.70 13.06
CA HIS A 51 -9.36 -17.07 11.70
C HIS A 51 -10.61 -17.86 11.32
N ALA A 52 -11.48 -17.23 10.53
CA ALA A 52 -12.56 -17.95 9.90
C ALA A 52 -11.92 -19.17 9.24
N PRO A 53 -12.53 -20.36 9.38
CA PRO A 53 -12.01 -21.55 8.70
C PRO A 53 -11.74 -21.20 7.24
N PRO A 54 -10.63 -21.70 6.66
CA PRO A 54 -10.28 -21.36 5.29
C PRO A 54 -11.48 -21.72 4.41
N ASP A 55 -12.12 -20.70 3.83
CA ASP A 55 -13.12 -20.93 2.80
C ASP A 55 -12.49 -21.81 1.73
N SER A 56 -13.24 -22.82 1.29
CA SER A 56 -12.80 -23.69 0.20
C SER A 56 -12.41 -22.83 -1.00
N ASP A 57 -11.18 -22.98 -1.49
CA ASP A 57 -10.67 -22.17 -2.59
C ASP A 57 -11.56 -22.37 -3.85
N PRO A 58 -12.29 -21.33 -4.30
CA PRO A 58 -13.17 -21.43 -5.46
C PRO A 58 -12.40 -21.65 -6.78
N ASN A 59 -11.08 -21.49 -6.79
CA ASN A 59 -10.23 -21.68 -7.96
C ASN A 59 -9.61 -23.08 -8.05
N LEU A 60 -9.85 -23.96 -7.08
CA LEU A 60 -9.15 -25.25 -7.02
C LEU A 60 -9.38 -26.11 -8.27
N ASP A 61 -10.62 -26.16 -8.77
CA ASP A 61 -10.94 -26.89 -10.01
C ASP A 61 -10.38 -26.19 -11.26
N ARG A 62 -10.42 -24.85 -11.31
CA ARG A 62 -9.83 -24.07 -12.42
C ARG A 62 -8.33 -24.27 -12.50
N GLN A 63 -7.65 -24.35 -11.36
CA GLN A 63 -6.22 -24.62 -11.29
C GLN A 63 -5.88 -26.01 -11.83
N ARG A 64 -6.73 -27.02 -11.57
CA ARG A 64 -6.58 -28.34 -12.18
C ARG A 64 -6.71 -28.26 -13.70
N VAL A 65 -7.73 -27.57 -14.21
CA VAL A 65 -7.90 -27.37 -15.66
C VAL A 65 -6.69 -26.66 -16.26
N LEU A 66 -6.22 -25.57 -15.66
CA LEU A 66 -5.04 -24.81 -16.09
C LEU A 66 -3.80 -25.70 -16.26
N SER A 67 -3.59 -26.66 -15.35
CA SER A 67 -2.45 -27.58 -15.40
C SER A 67 -2.50 -28.59 -16.56
N THR A 68 -3.67 -28.83 -17.14
CA THR A 68 -3.85 -29.69 -18.32
C THR A 68 -3.69 -28.95 -19.64
N LEU A 69 -3.73 -27.61 -19.61
CA LEU A 69 -3.66 -26.78 -20.80
C LEU A 69 -2.21 -26.51 -21.20
N ARG A 70 -1.98 -26.35 -22.51
CA ARG A 70 -0.67 -25.96 -23.03
C ARG A 70 -0.31 -24.55 -22.49
N PRO A 71 0.86 -24.37 -21.86
CA PRO A 71 1.28 -23.07 -21.34
C PRO A 71 1.21 -21.99 -22.42
N TYR A 72 0.67 -20.82 -22.05
CA TYR A 72 0.53 -19.63 -22.90
C TYR A 72 -0.36 -19.80 -24.14
N SER A 73 -1.13 -20.88 -24.26
CA SER A 73 -2.19 -20.98 -25.27
C SER A 73 -3.37 -20.07 -24.92
N ASP A 74 -4.21 -19.76 -25.90
CA ASP A 74 -5.40 -18.91 -25.69
C ASP A 74 -6.34 -19.48 -24.61
N ALA A 75 -6.52 -20.81 -24.61
CA ALA A 75 -7.31 -21.49 -23.58
C ALA A 75 -6.68 -21.39 -22.19
N TRP A 76 -5.34 -21.44 -22.11
CA TRP A 76 -4.62 -21.28 -20.85
C TRP A 76 -4.79 -19.86 -20.30
N TRP A 77 -4.68 -18.84 -21.15
CA TRP A 77 -4.91 -17.45 -20.75
C TRP A 77 -6.34 -17.20 -20.30
N ALA A 78 -7.34 -17.74 -20.99
CA ALA A 78 -8.74 -17.61 -20.59
C ALA A 78 -8.98 -18.13 -19.15
N VAL A 79 -8.46 -19.32 -18.83
CA VAL A 79 -8.59 -19.89 -17.48
C VAL A 79 -7.74 -19.13 -16.45
N HIS A 80 -6.54 -18.69 -16.84
CA HIS A 80 -5.66 -17.91 -15.96
C HIS A 80 -6.31 -16.58 -15.55
N ASP A 81 -6.91 -15.87 -16.50
CA ASP A 81 -7.54 -14.57 -16.26
C ASP A 81 -8.77 -14.70 -15.34
N GLU A 82 -9.55 -15.78 -15.47
CA GLU A 82 -10.63 -16.07 -14.54
C GLU A 82 -10.13 -16.29 -13.10
N ILE A 83 -9.03 -17.03 -12.95
CA ILE A 83 -8.42 -17.30 -11.63
C ILE A 83 -7.93 -15.99 -11.01
N GLU A 84 -7.24 -15.16 -11.80
CA GLU A 84 -6.72 -13.88 -11.35
C GLU A 84 -7.85 -12.91 -10.97
N ALA A 85 -8.91 -12.84 -11.77
CA ALA A 85 -10.08 -12.00 -11.48
C ALA A 85 -10.76 -12.38 -10.16
N GLU A 86 -10.92 -13.67 -9.87
CA GLU A 86 -11.51 -14.11 -8.60
C GLU A 86 -10.55 -13.87 -7.42
N LYS A 87 -9.24 -14.04 -7.60
CA LYS A 87 -8.24 -13.71 -6.58
C LYS A 87 -8.27 -12.22 -6.25
N ASP A 88 -8.36 -11.35 -7.26
CA ASP A 88 -8.45 -9.91 -7.09
C ASP A 88 -9.74 -9.49 -6.40
N LYS A 89 -10.87 -10.14 -6.70
CA LYS A 89 -12.13 -9.93 -5.98
C LYS A 89 -12.01 -10.30 -4.50
N GLN A 90 -11.41 -11.45 -4.19
CA GLN A 90 -11.16 -11.85 -2.80
C GLN A 90 -10.23 -10.86 -2.10
N LEU A 91 -9.15 -10.44 -2.77
CA LEU A 91 -8.22 -9.47 -2.23
C LEU A 91 -8.92 -8.13 -1.98
N GLY A 92 -9.72 -7.66 -2.94
CA GLY A 92 -10.54 -6.45 -2.83
C GLY A 92 -11.45 -6.49 -1.62
N SER A 93 -12.14 -7.62 -1.38
CA SER A 93 -13.00 -7.77 -0.20
C SER A 93 -12.23 -7.73 1.13
N LYS A 94 -10.99 -8.25 1.16
CA LYS A 94 -10.11 -8.25 2.34
C LYS A 94 -9.46 -6.87 2.58
N LEU A 95 -9.27 -6.07 1.53
CA LEU A 95 -8.65 -4.74 1.59
C LEU A 95 -9.65 -3.62 1.93
N VAL A 96 -10.93 -3.92 2.12
CA VAL A 96 -11.93 -2.90 2.49
C VAL A 96 -11.66 -2.38 3.91
N ILE A 97 -11.05 -1.19 3.99
CA ILE A 97 -10.81 -0.48 5.26
C ILE A 97 -12.07 0.26 5.73
N CYS A 98 -12.83 0.85 4.80
CA CYS A 98 -14.08 1.57 5.05
C CYS A 98 -15.22 0.97 4.21
N PRO A 99 -16.10 0.12 4.79
CA PRO A 99 -17.19 -0.50 4.05
C PRO A 99 -18.20 0.51 3.48
N SER A 100 -18.43 1.62 4.19
CA SER A 100 -19.33 2.69 3.76
C SER A 100 -18.76 3.56 2.64
N CYS A 101 -17.45 3.47 2.38
CA CYS A 101 -16.78 4.25 1.35
C CYS A 101 -16.69 3.49 0.01
N VAL A 102 -16.90 2.17 0.01
CA VAL A 102 -16.92 1.36 -1.21
C VAL A 102 -18.28 1.53 -1.88
N ALA A 103 -18.28 1.94 -3.15
CA ALA A 103 -19.50 2.01 -3.94
C ALA A 103 -20.15 0.63 -3.95
N GLN A 104 -21.36 0.53 -3.41
CA GLN A 104 -22.11 -0.72 -3.45
C GLN A 104 -22.52 -0.98 -4.90
N PRO A 105 -22.39 -2.23 -5.39
CA PRO A 105 -22.96 -2.58 -6.67
C PRO A 105 -24.46 -2.23 -6.66
N PRO A 106 -24.99 -1.66 -7.75
CA PRO A 106 -26.38 -1.25 -7.82
C PRO A 106 -27.27 -2.43 -7.47
N ARG A 107 -28.12 -2.27 -6.45
CA ARG A 107 -29.18 -3.25 -6.18
C ARG A 107 -30.16 -3.19 -7.34
N GLU A 108 -30.40 -4.33 -7.97
CA GLU A 108 -31.25 -4.49 -9.17
C GLU A 108 -32.73 -4.13 -8.92
N ASP A 109 -33.10 -3.70 -7.71
CA ASP A 109 -34.48 -3.42 -7.31
C ASP A 109 -34.91 -1.95 -7.37
N VAL A 110 -34.06 -1.00 -7.80
CA VAL A 110 -34.49 0.41 -7.96
C VAL A 110 -34.98 0.64 -9.39
N THR A 111 -36.13 0.05 -9.71
CA THR A 111 -36.94 0.48 -10.86
C THR A 111 -37.45 1.88 -10.56
N GLY A 112 -36.71 2.88 -11.02
CA GLY A 112 -37.03 4.28 -10.83
C GLY A 112 -38.33 4.67 -11.54
N SER A 113 -39.36 4.98 -10.77
CA SER A 113 -40.40 5.91 -11.17
C SER A 113 -40.40 7.04 -10.16
N ILE A 114 -39.65 8.10 -10.47
CA ILE A 114 -39.81 9.40 -9.80
C ILE A 114 -40.61 10.27 -10.78
N ARG A 115 -41.74 10.77 -10.27
CA ARG A 115 -42.74 11.60 -10.95
C ARG A 115 -42.43 13.08 -10.75
#